data_AF-G3N8L1-F1
#
_entry.id   AF-G3N8L1-F1
#
_cell.length_a   1.000
_cell.length_b   1.000
_cell.length_c   1.000
_cell.angle_alpha   90.00
_cell.angle_beta   90.00
_cell.angle_gamma   90.00
#
_symmetry.space_group_name_H-M   'P 1'
#
loop_
_entity.id
_entity.type
_entity.pdbx_description
1 polymer ?
#
loop_
_entity_poly.entity_id
_entity_poly.type
_entity_poly.pdbx_seq_one_letter_code
_entity_poly.pdbx_strand_id
1 'polypeptide(L)'
;MEALAYTTNSNSYIHIGVDAGERKLRDNMKISLNLERQETHITDITILILSRGQLVSFRRHKIEGQTLISLMVSITKEMLPSFRIVAYYHTNANEVVSDSVWVDVKDSCMGSLKLEPTTPRYSYEPKGSFVLKVAGDPEAKVGLVAVDRGVYVLNNKHRLT
;
A
#
# COMPACT_ATOMS: atom_id res chain seq x y z
N MET A 1 -7.59 17.31 -10.44
CA MET A 1 -6.76 18.05 -9.49
C MET A 1 -5.61 18.64 -10.27
N GLU A 2 -5.45 19.95 -10.22
CA GLU A 2 -4.32 20.64 -10.84
C GLU A 2 -3.26 20.82 -9.74
N ALA A 3 -2.04 20.35 -9.98
CA ALA A 3 -0.96 20.45 -9.01
C ALA A 3 -0.32 21.83 -9.12
N LEU A 4 -0.39 22.63 -8.05
CA LEU A 4 0.31 23.91 -7.97
C LEU A 4 1.76 23.69 -7.54
N ALA A 5 2.66 24.55 -8.01
CA ALA A 5 4.05 24.54 -7.58
C ALA A 5 4.15 24.85 -6.08
N TYR A 6 5.07 24.17 -5.39
CA TYR A 6 5.36 24.46 -3.99
C TYR A 6 6.07 25.81 -3.86
N THR A 7 5.61 26.65 -2.93
CA THR A 7 6.19 27.97 -2.64
C THR A 7 6.74 28.00 -1.23
N THR A 8 7.99 28.45 -1.08
CA THR A 8 8.69 28.55 0.21
C THR A 8 9.42 29.89 0.33
N ASN A 9 9.56 30.38 1.56
CA ASN A 9 10.32 31.59 1.85
C ASN A 9 11.81 31.30 2.10
N SER A 10 12.16 30.05 2.41
CA SER A 10 13.53 29.64 2.74
C SER A 10 14.27 28.98 1.58
N ASN A 11 13.66 28.91 0.38
CA ASN A 11 14.18 28.16 -0.76
C ASN A 11 14.59 26.73 -0.39
N SER A 12 13.80 26.10 0.50
CA SER A 12 14.03 24.75 0.97
C SER A 12 12.94 23.81 0.46
N TYR A 13 13.35 22.70 -0.15
CA TYR A 13 12.48 21.75 -0.81
C TYR A 13 12.82 20.32 -0.38
N ILE A 14 11.83 19.43 -0.50
CA ILE A 14 12.00 17.98 -0.47
C ILE A 14 11.20 17.40 -1.62
N HIS A 15 11.77 16.41 -2.29
CA HIS A 15 11.07 15.63 -3.31
C HIS A 15 11.23 14.14 -3.04
N ILE A 16 10.11 13.43 -2.97
CA ILE A 16 10.05 11.99 -2.83
C ILE A 16 10.04 11.35 -4.22
N GLY A 17 11.12 10.65 -4.56
CA GLY A 17 11.17 9.75 -5.70
C GLY A 17 10.80 8.32 -5.27
N VAL A 18 9.95 7.68 -6.07
CA VAL A 18 9.66 6.25 -5.97
C VAL A 18 9.82 5.63 -7.35
N ASP A 19 10.33 4.40 -7.39
CA ASP A 19 10.47 3.66 -8.64
C ASP A 19 9.09 3.48 -9.30
N ALA A 20 9.00 3.62 -10.62
CA ALA A 20 7.75 3.49 -11.36
C ALA A 20 7.22 2.04 -11.39
N GLY A 21 5.89 1.90 -11.49
CA GLY A 21 5.20 0.62 -11.69
C GLY A 21 4.32 0.17 -10.51
N GLU A 22 3.33 -0.67 -10.82
CA GLU A 22 2.45 -1.31 -9.82
C GLU A 22 3.27 -2.23 -8.91
N ARG A 23 3.13 -2.07 -7.59
CA ARG A 23 3.87 -2.86 -6.60
C ARG A 23 3.08 -4.08 -6.17
N LYS A 24 3.77 -5.16 -5.79
CA LYS A 24 3.16 -6.35 -5.22
C LYS A 24 3.49 -6.48 -3.74
N LEU A 25 2.64 -7.23 -3.04
CA LEU A 25 2.91 -7.62 -1.66
C LEU A 25 4.28 -8.31 -1.56
N ARG A 26 5.07 -7.94 -0.54
CA ARG A 26 6.45 -8.40 -0.30
C ARG A 26 7.51 -7.86 -1.26
N ASP A 27 7.16 -7.04 -2.24
CA ASP A 27 8.17 -6.32 -3.02
C ASP A 27 8.96 -5.37 -2.10
N ASN A 28 10.23 -5.19 -2.41
CA ASN A 28 11.06 -4.16 -1.80
C ASN A 28 11.12 -2.97 -2.76
N MET A 29 10.68 -1.81 -2.28
CA MET A 29 10.67 -0.57 -3.05
C MET A 29 11.73 0.38 -2.52
N LYS A 30 12.48 1.00 -3.44
CA LYS A 30 13.39 2.08 -3.09
C LYS A 30 12.61 3.40 -3.06
N ILE A 31 12.82 4.16 -1.99
CA ILE A 31 12.37 5.54 -1.83
C ILE A 31 13.60 6.42 -1.83
N SER A 32 13.63 7.45 -2.67
CA SER A 32 14.64 8.50 -2.65
C SER A 32 14.04 9.79 -2.13
N LEU A 33 14.72 10.44 -1.18
CA LEU A 33 14.39 11.79 -0.74
C LEU A 33 15.48 12.71 -1.25
N ASN A 34 15.14 13.59 -2.18
CA ASN A 34 16.02 14.64 -2.68
C ASN A 34 15.72 15.91 -1.88
N LEU A 35 16.75 16.48 -1.28
CA LEU A 35 16.66 17.71 -0.50
C LEU A 35 17.44 18.81 -1.19
N GLU A 36 16.78 19.94 -1.37
CA GLU A 36 17.40 21.19 -1.80
C GLU A 36 17.24 22.18 -0.65
N ARG A 37 18.34 22.59 -0.04
CA ARG A 37 18.34 23.46 1.15
C ARG A 37 19.61 24.29 1.20
N GLN A 38 19.50 25.51 1.70
CA GLN A 38 20.66 26.41 1.87
C GLN A 38 21.49 26.06 3.12
N GLU A 39 20.84 25.51 4.14
CA GLU A 39 21.47 25.25 5.44
C GLU A 39 21.88 23.77 5.58
N THR A 40 23.09 23.53 6.06
CA THR A 40 23.69 22.20 6.21
C THR A 40 23.73 21.70 7.66
N HIS A 41 22.91 22.27 8.54
CA HIS A 41 22.83 21.82 9.93
C HIS A 41 22.27 20.39 10.03
N ILE A 42 22.49 19.79 11.20
CA ILE A 42 21.94 18.46 11.52
C ILE A 42 20.42 18.57 11.59
N THR A 43 19.72 17.86 10.71
CA THR A 43 18.27 17.92 10.60
C THR A 43 17.68 16.52 10.70
N ASP A 44 16.54 16.41 11.37
CA ASP A 44 15.75 15.19 11.40
C ASP A 44 14.68 15.21 10.31
N ILE A 45 14.68 14.20 9.45
CA ILE A 45 13.59 13.95 8.51
C ILE A 45 12.69 12.88 9.07
N THR A 46 11.39 13.17 9.07
CA THR A 46 10.34 12.23 9.48
C THR A 46 9.63 11.72 8.25
N ILE A 47 9.46 10.40 8.18
CA ILE A 47 8.82 9.69 7.06
C ILE A 47 7.67 8.88 7.64
N LEU A 48 6.48 9.08 7.09
CA LEU A 48 5.25 8.45 7.49
C LEU A 48 4.70 7.63 6.33
N ILE A 49 4.25 6.42 6.63
CA ILE A 49 3.49 5.59 5.70
C ILE A 49 2.06 5.53 6.20
N LEU A 50 1.14 6.07 5.41
CA LEU A 50 -0.28 6.14 5.71
C LEU A 50 -1.05 5.21 4.77
N SER A 51 -1.96 4.39 5.28
CA SER A 51 -2.89 3.60 4.45
C SER A 51 -4.26 3.56 5.11
N ARG A 52 -5.32 3.65 4.31
CA ARG A 52 -6.73 3.63 4.79
C ARG A 52 -7.00 4.63 5.93
N GLY A 53 -6.37 5.81 5.85
CA GLY A 53 -6.50 6.87 6.85
C GLY A 53 -5.76 6.62 8.18
N GLN A 54 -4.91 5.59 8.26
CA GLN A 54 -4.16 5.23 9.47
C GLN A 54 -2.65 5.29 9.24
N LEU A 55 -1.89 5.58 10.30
CA LEU A 55 -0.44 5.51 10.31
C LEU A 55 0.00 4.04 10.42
N VAL A 56 0.57 3.50 9.35
CA VAL A 56 1.07 2.12 9.27
C VAL A 56 2.48 2.02 9.83
N SER A 57 3.34 2.99 9.50
CA SER A 57 4.73 3.01 9.94
C SER A 57 5.27 4.44 9.95
N PHE A 58 6.23 4.69 10.84
CA PHE A 58 6.99 5.94 10.86
C PHE A 58 8.48 5.64 11.00
N ARG A 59 9.32 6.51 10.43
CA ARG A 59 10.76 6.48 10.59
C ARG A 59 11.29 7.90 10.73
N ARG A 60 12.37 8.03 11.50
CA ARG A 60 13.12 9.28 11.65
C ARG A 60 14.56 9.05 11.25
N HIS A 61 15.11 9.94 10.43
CA HIS A 61 16.47 9.85 9.94
C HIS A 61 17.20 11.18 10.17
N LYS A 62 18.33 11.12 10.86
CA LYS A 62 19.20 12.29 11.03
C LYS A 62 20.09 12.43 9.81
N ILE A 63 20.14 13.64 9.28
CA ILE A 63 21.05 14.02 8.21
C ILE A 63 21.95 15.17 8.63
N GLU A 64 23.19 15.12 8.17
CA GLU A 64 24.23 16.11 8.33
C GLU A 64 24.81 16.39 6.94
N GLY A 65 24.31 17.43 6.29
CA GLY A 65 24.72 17.82 4.93
C GLY A 65 24.27 16.91 3.77
N GLN A 66 23.69 15.72 3.99
CA GLN A 66 23.23 14.88 2.87
C GLN A 66 22.07 15.55 2.10
N THR A 67 22.17 15.53 0.76
CA THR A 67 21.14 16.03 -0.16
C THR A 67 20.28 14.91 -0.77
N LEU A 68 20.71 13.65 -0.65
CA LEU A 68 19.98 12.49 -1.12
C LEU A 68 19.97 11.41 -0.04
N ILE A 69 18.78 10.91 0.27
CA ILE A 69 18.58 9.78 1.18
C ILE A 69 17.89 8.68 0.40
N SER A 70 18.38 7.45 0.51
CA SER A 70 17.76 6.28 -0.10
C SER A 70 17.35 5.28 0.97
N LEU A 71 16.10 4.83 0.92
CA LEU A 71 15.53 3.90 1.87
C LEU A 71 14.88 2.74 1.12
N MET A 72 15.00 1.54 1.67
CA MET A 72 14.26 0.37 1.21
C MET A 72 13.06 0.14 2.13
N VAL A 73 11.88 0.01 1.52
CA VAL A 73 10.62 -0.30 2.20
C VAL A 73 10.04 -1.57 1.61
N SER A 74 9.77 -2.55 2.48
CA SER A 74 9.07 -3.78 2.11
C SER A 74 7.56 -3.55 2.17
N ILE A 75 6.85 -3.86 1.09
CA ILE A 75 5.40 -3.70 1.00
C ILE A 75 4.70 -4.76 1.85
N THR A 76 3.88 -4.32 2.81
CA THR A 76 3.13 -5.18 3.73
C THR A 76 1.64 -5.18 3.41
N LYS A 77 0.88 -6.11 4.01
CA LYS A 77 -0.57 -6.28 3.76
C LYS A 77 -1.38 -5.07 4.24
N GLU A 78 -0.85 -4.33 5.20
CA GLU A 78 -1.44 -3.11 5.74
C GLU A 78 -1.37 -1.93 4.74
N MET A 79 -0.58 -2.05 3.68
CA MET A 79 -0.40 -1.04 2.65
C MET A 79 -1.33 -1.22 1.43
N LEU A 80 -2.16 -2.28 1.42
CA LEU A 80 -3.14 -2.54 0.36
C LEU A 80 -4.41 -1.67 0.50
N PRO A 81 -5.08 -1.31 -0.60
CA PRO A 81 -4.63 -1.42 -1.99
C PRO A 81 -3.63 -0.33 -2.36
N SER A 82 -3.56 0.73 -1.56
CA SER A 82 -2.62 1.82 -1.77
C SER A 82 -2.21 2.43 -0.44
N PHE A 83 -1.11 3.16 -0.50
CA PHE A 83 -0.59 3.92 0.64
C PHE A 83 -0.01 5.24 0.20
N ARG A 84 0.12 6.17 1.14
CA ARG A 84 0.73 7.47 0.95
C ARG A 84 2.00 7.55 1.78
N ILE A 85 3.09 7.92 1.15
CA ILE A 85 4.32 8.30 1.83
C ILE A 85 4.25 9.81 2.04
N VAL A 86 4.49 10.25 3.27
CA VAL A 86 4.65 11.66 3.61
C VAL A 86 6.03 11.82 4.24
N ALA A 87 6.84 12.75 3.75
CA ALA A 87 8.12 13.07 4.35
C ALA A 87 8.19 14.56 4.64
N TYR A 88 8.74 14.92 5.80
CA TYR A 88 8.92 16.32 6.17
C TYR A 88 10.14 16.54 7.07
N TYR A 89 10.64 17.76 7.09
CA TYR A 89 11.66 18.22 8.02
C TYR A 89 11.42 19.67 8.43
N HIS A 90 12.08 20.09 9.51
CA HIS A 90 12.03 21.46 10.02
C HIS A 90 13.30 22.22 9.63
N THR A 91 13.14 23.46 9.19
CA THR A 91 14.26 24.40 8.97
C THR A 91 14.53 25.24 10.22
N ASN A 92 15.66 25.95 10.28
CA ASN A 92 15.92 26.89 11.37
C ASN A 92 15.01 28.13 11.34
N ALA A 93 14.39 28.42 10.19
CA ALA A 93 13.43 29.50 10.02
C ALA A 93 12.02 29.17 10.56
N ASN A 94 11.89 28.09 11.35
CA ASN A 94 10.63 27.58 11.87
C ASN A 94 9.61 27.21 10.76
N GLU A 95 10.11 26.80 9.60
CA GLU A 95 9.31 26.31 8.48
C GLU A 95 9.29 24.77 8.48
N VAL A 96 8.15 24.19 8.07
CA VAL A 96 8.03 22.76 7.78
C VAL A 96 8.03 22.58 6.27
N VAL A 97 9.03 21.87 5.76
CA VAL A 97 9.14 21.52 4.34
C VAL A 97 8.71 20.07 4.18
N SER A 98 7.76 19.81 3.28
CA SER A 98 7.15 18.48 3.13
C SER A 98 6.81 18.13 1.70
N ASP A 99 6.81 16.83 1.40
CA ASP A 99 6.29 16.27 0.15
C ASP A 99 5.52 14.97 0.46
N SER A 100 4.69 14.55 -0.48
CA SER A 100 3.97 13.29 -0.36
C SER A 100 3.67 12.64 -1.70
N VAL A 101 3.83 11.33 -1.75
CA VAL A 101 3.56 10.52 -2.94
C VAL A 101 2.56 9.42 -2.60
N TRP A 102 1.63 9.20 -3.51
CA TRP A 102 0.69 8.08 -3.45
C TRP A 102 1.25 6.92 -4.27
N VAL A 103 1.20 5.73 -3.69
CA VAL A 103 1.74 4.50 -4.29
C VAL A 103 0.62 3.48 -4.41
N ASP A 104 0.41 3.02 -5.64
CA ASP A 104 -0.54 1.96 -5.95
C ASP A 104 0.10 0.59 -5.73
N VAL A 105 -0.65 -0.31 -5.12
CA VAL A 105 -0.26 -1.70 -4.87
C VAL A 105 -1.33 -2.58 -5.47
N LYS A 106 -0.89 -3.65 -6.13
CA LYS A 106 -1.79 -4.60 -6.76
C LYS A 106 -2.83 -5.13 -5.78
N ASP A 107 -4.11 -4.89 -6.11
CA ASP A 107 -5.26 -5.37 -5.37
C ASP A 107 -5.17 -6.88 -5.12
N SER A 108 -5.24 -7.24 -3.84
CA SER A 108 -5.19 -8.63 -3.38
C SER A 108 -5.80 -8.75 -2.00
N CYS A 109 -6.18 -9.98 -1.62
CA CYS A 109 -6.60 -10.26 -0.25
C CYS A 109 -5.40 -10.08 0.69
N MET A 110 -5.61 -9.43 1.84
CA MET A 110 -4.60 -9.34 2.91
C MET A 110 -4.22 -10.72 3.49
N GLY A 111 -5.08 -11.70 3.27
CA GLY A 111 -4.98 -13.06 3.75
C GLY A 111 -5.20 -14.08 2.63
N SER A 112 -5.19 -15.36 2.98
CA SER A 112 -5.44 -16.45 2.04
C SER A 112 -6.82 -17.10 2.26
N LEU A 113 -7.53 -17.37 1.17
CA LEU A 113 -8.73 -18.20 1.15
C LEU A 113 -8.81 -18.93 -0.20
N LYS A 114 -8.90 -20.25 -0.15
CA LYS A 114 -8.96 -21.13 -1.32
C LYS A 114 -9.99 -22.23 -1.10
N LEU A 115 -10.91 -22.38 -2.04
CA LEU A 115 -11.94 -23.41 -2.04
C LEU A 115 -11.71 -24.33 -3.23
N GLU A 116 -11.49 -25.62 -2.97
CA GLU A 116 -11.21 -26.59 -4.02
C GLU A 116 -11.92 -27.92 -3.73
N PRO A 117 -12.51 -28.59 -4.75
CA PRO A 117 -12.99 -29.94 -4.56
C PRO A 117 -11.82 -30.89 -4.29
N THR A 118 -11.98 -31.81 -3.34
CA THR A 118 -10.94 -32.81 -3.04
C THR A 118 -10.70 -33.75 -4.21
N THR A 119 -11.75 -34.04 -4.98
CA THR A 119 -11.68 -34.80 -6.24
C THR A 119 -12.23 -33.92 -7.38
N PRO A 120 -11.36 -33.32 -8.20
CA PRO A 120 -11.79 -32.55 -9.36
C PRO A 120 -12.54 -33.45 -10.34
N ARG A 121 -13.74 -33.04 -10.75
CA ARG A 121 -14.54 -33.72 -11.78
C ARG A 121 -15.08 -32.70 -12.76
N TYR A 122 -15.25 -33.12 -14.02
CA TYR A 122 -15.87 -32.28 -15.05
C TYR A 122 -17.34 -31.98 -14.77
N SER A 123 -18.03 -32.90 -14.11
CA SER A 123 -19.42 -32.77 -13.69
C SER A 123 -19.69 -33.56 -12.41
N TYR A 124 -20.76 -33.18 -11.71
CA TYR A 124 -21.30 -33.88 -10.56
C TYR A 124 -22.75 -34.26 -10.86
N GLU A 125 -23.13 -35.49 -10.50
CA GLU A 125 -24.52 -35.94 -10.61
C GLU A 125 -25.43 -35.19 -9.63
N PRO A 126 -26.70 -34.91 -9.99
CA PRO A 126 -27.66 -34.34 -9.06
C PRO A 126 -27.76 -35.17 -7.77
N LYS A 127 -27.74 -34.49 -6.61
CA LYS A 127 -27.72 -35.12 -5.28
C LYS A 127 -26.46 -35.95 -4.97
N GLY A 128 -25.46 -35.95 -5.84
CA GLY A 128 -24.16 -36.57 -5.60
C GLY A 128 -23.40 -35.86 -4.49
N SER A 129 -22.75 -36.62 -3.62
CA SER A 129 -21.86 -36.08 -2.60
C SER A 129 -20.55 -35.60 -3.23
N PHE A 130 -20.05 -34.45 -2.80
CA PHE A 130 -18.69 -34.03 -3.07
C PHE A 130 -18.05 -33.44 -1.81
N VAL A 131 -16.73 -33.46 -1.76
CA VAL A 131 -15.97 -32.92 -0.64
C VAL A 131 -15.31 -31.62 -1.09
N LEU A 132 -15.57 -30.55 -0.36
CA LEU A 132 -14.97 -29.23 -0.58
C LEU A 132 -13.90 -28.98 0.48
N LYS A 133 -12.64 -28.82 0.05
CA LYS A 133 -11.54 -28.39 0.89
C LYS A 133 -11.55 -26.87 0.98
N VAL A 134 -11.61 -26.36 2.21
CA VAL A 134 -11.48 -24.93 2.52
C VAL A 134 -10.11 -24.73 3.18
N ALA A 135 -9.27 -23.92 2.55
CA ALA A 135 -7.96 -23.54 3.09
C ALA A 135 -7.89 -22.02 3.23
N GLY A 136 -7.37 -21.54 4.35
CA GLY A 136 -7.17 -20.11 4.58
C GLY A 136 -6.28 -19.86 5.77
N ASP A 137 -6.24 -18.62 6.22
CA ASP A 137 -5.40 -18.24 7.36
C ASP A 137 -5.88 -18.90 8.67
N PRO A 138 -4.96 -19.16 9.63
CA PRO A 138 -5.33 -19.66 10.94
C PRO A 138 -6.43 -18.80 11.59
N GLU A 139 -7.39 -19.46 12.23
CA GLU A 139 -8.53 -18.83 12.94
C GLU A 139 -9.50 -18.01 12.06
N ALA A 140 -9.36 -18.08 10.73
CA ALA A 140 -10.29 -17.42 9.82
C ALA A 140 -11.72 -17.97 9.96
N LYS A 141 -12.69 -17.07 10.07
CA LYS A 141 -14.13 -17.41 10.00
C LYS A 141 -14.58 -17.36 8.55
N VAL A 142 -15.06 -18.49 8.02
CA VAL A 142 -15.46 -18.61 6.62
C VAL A 142 -16.98 -18.78 6.52
N GLY A 143 -17.65 -17.82 5.89
CA GLY A 143 -19.05 -17.93 5.49
C GLY A 143 -19.17 -18.58 4.12
N LEU A 144 -20.00 -19.62 3.99
CA LEU A 144 -20.21 -20.34 2.74
C LEU A 144 -21.65 -20.16 2.27
N VAL A 145 -21.82 -19.97 0.96
CA VAL A 145 -23.11 -19.94 0.28
C VAL A 145 -22.99 -20.64 -1.08
N ALA A 146 -24.00 -21.43 -1.44
CA ALA A 146 -24.13 -22.02 -2.76
C ALA A 146 -25.23 -21.27 -3.52
N VAL A 147 -24.94 -20.83 -4.74
CA VAL A 147 -25.86 -20.04 -5.58
C VAL A 147 -25.91 -20.64 -6.97
N ASP A 148 -27.11 -20.79 -7.53
CA ASP A 148 -27.28 -21.19 -8.92
C ASP A 148 -26.72 -20.11 -9.86
N ARG A 149 -25.93 -20.52 -10.86
CA ARG A 149 -25.32 -19.60 -11.85
C ARG A 149 -26.37 -18.75 -12.57
N GLY A 150 -27.58 -19.25 -12.78
CA GLY A 150 -28.69 -18.54 -13.41
C GLY A 150 -29.05 -17.23 -12.69
N VAL A 151 -28.89 -17.17 -11.37
CA VAL A 151 -29.13 -15.94 -10.58
C VAL A 151 -28.19 -14.81 -11.02
N TYR A 152 -26.91 -15.13 -11.26
CA TYR A 152 -25.93 -14.14 -11.72
C TYR A 152 -26.11 -13.73 -13.18
N VAL A 153 -26.77 -14.55 -14.00
CA VAL A 153 -27.16 -14.17 -15.37
C VAL A 153 -28.25 -13.09 -15.33
N LEU A 154 -29.17 -13.17 -14.37
CA LEU A 154 -30.25 -12.19 -14.20
C LEU A 154 -29.75 -10.87 -13.59
N ASN A 155 -28.94 -10.93 -12.52
CA ASN A 155 -28.37 -9.74 -11.90
C ASN A 155 -27.06 -10.04 -11.15
N ASN A 156 -25.98 -9.38 -11.54
CA ASN A 156 -24.67 -9.49 -10.89
C ASN A 156 -24.18 -8.16 -10.26
N LYS A 157 -25.02 -7.12 -10.19
CA LYS A 157 -24.62 -5.78 -9.73
C LYS A 157 -24.38 -5.69 -8.23
N HIS A 158 -25.02 -6.54 -7.43
CA HIS A 158 -24.98 -6.51 -5.97
C HIS A 158 -24.10 -7.62 -5.36
N ARG A 159 -23.24 -8.24 -6.17
CA ARG A 159 -22.31 -9.25 -5.69
C ARG A 159 -21.14 -8.57 -4.99
N LEU A 160 -20.85 -8.97 -3.75
CA LEU A 160 -19.64 -8.56 -3.05
C LEU A 160 -18.41 -9.13 -3.77
N THR A 161 -17.41 -8.29 -4.04
CA THR A 161 -16.15 -8.63 -4.72
C THR A 161 -14.99 -7.94 -4.04
#